data_AF-A0A6B2XQ48-F1
#
_entry.id   AF-A0A6B2XQ48-F1
#
_cell.length_a   1.000
_cell.length_b   1.000
_cell.length_c   1.000
_cell.angle_alpha   90.00
_cell.angle_beta   90.00
_cell.angle_gamma   90.00
#
_symmetry.space_group_name_H-M   'P 1'
#
loop_
_entity.id
_entity.type
_entity.pdbx_description
1 polymer ?
#
loop_
_entity_poly.entity_id
_entity_poly.type
_entity_poly.pdbx_seq_one_letter_code
_entity_poly.pdbx_strand_id
1 'polypeptide(L)'
;MNPTTVSRTDVLAARWHAQQLDQAPGAAASPADVAVLDLGVQDTGPDGAAWALAVRGAPAARPGTLPPDLALAWTLRGAPHVYRRADLGDVAVATAPLSEADAAKRVFDASKPLRAAGVAVLDALRTEARLERELV
;
A
#
# COMPACT_ATOMS: atom_id res chain seq x y z
N MET A 1 -25.76 22.05 -12.57
CA MET A 1 -26.04 20.85 -11.74
C MET A 1 -26.10 21.31 -10.29
N ASN A 2 -27.20 21.06 -9.59
CA ASN A 2 -27.24 21.28 -8.15
C ASN A 2 -26.31 20.25 -7.47
N PRO A 3 -25.53 20.65 -6.45
CA PRO A 3 -24.68 19.72 -5.73
C PRO A 3 -25.55 18.69 -5.00
N THR A 4 -25.21 17.41 -5.15
CA THR A 4 -25.82 16.34 -4.36
C THR A 4 -25.33 16.46 -2.92
N THR A 5 -26.25 16.69 -1.99
CA THR A 5 -25.94 16.62 -0.55
C THR A 5 -25.98 15.17 -0.09
N VAL A 6 -24.89 14.70 0.52
CA VAL A 6 -24.79 13.35 1.12
C VAL A 6 -24.52 13.46 2.62
N SER A 7 -25.12 12.57 3.41
CA SER A 7 -24.87 12.50 4.85
C SER A 7 -23.58 11.75 5.16
N ARG A 8 -23.10 11.87 6.40
CA ARG A 8 -21.97 11.05 6.90
C ARG A 8 -22.25 9.55 6.74
N THR A 9 -23.48 9.12 7.02
CA THR A 9 -23.88 7.71 6.92
C THR A 9 -23.78 7.22 5.49
N ASP A 10 -24.22 8.01 4.51
CA ASP A 10 -24.13 7.66 3.10
C ASP A 10 -22.67 7.48 2.66
N VAL A 11 -21.77 8.38 3.10
CA VAL A 11 -20.34 8.29 2.80
C VAL A 11 -19.70 7.05 3.44
N LEU A 12 -20.07 6.72 4.69
CA LEU A 12 -19.55 5.53 5.36
C LEU A 12 -20.06 4.25 4.72
N ALA A 13 -21.34 4.17 4.36
CA ALA A 13 -21.90 3.04 3.63
C ALA A 13 -21.24 2.86 2.25
N ALA A 14 -21.02 3.97 1.53
CA ALA A 14 -20.31 3.94 0.25
C ALA A 14 -18.86 3.44 0.41
N ARG A 15 -18.14 3.88 1.45
CA ARG A 15 -16.78 3.39 1.74
C ARG A 15 -16.75 1.94 2.17
N TRP A 16 -17.73 1.50 2.95
CA TRP A 16 -17.87 0.11 3.38
C TRP A 16 -18.00 -0.82 2.17
N HIS A 17 -18.89 -0.46 1.24
CA HIS A 17 -19.10 -1.19 0.00
C HIS A 17 -17.88 -1.10 -0.95
N ALA A 18 -17.33 0.10 -1.15
CA ALA A 18 -16.16 0.29 -2.02
C ALA A 18 -14.91 -0.46 -1.52
N GLN A 19 -14.79 -0.66 -0.22
CA GLN A 19 -13.73 -1.48 0.38
C GLN A 19 -14.13 -2.95 0.57
N GLN A 20 -15.29 -3.36 0.04
CA GLN A 20 -15.81 -4.74 0.07
C GLN A 20 -15.94 -5.33 1.48
N LEU A 21 -16.19 -4.49 2.49
CA LEU A 21 -16.38 -4.94 3.87
C LEU A 21 -17.76 -5.59 4.12
N ASP A 22 -18.63 -5.60 3.11
CA ASP A 22 -19.92 -6.28 3.07
C ASP A 22 -19.90 -7.67 2.41
N GLN A 23 -18.73 -8.11 1.90
CA GLN A 23 -18.60 -9.41 1.24
C GLN A 23 -18.46 -10.54 2.25
N ALA A 24 -19.04 -11.69 1.93
CA ALA A 24 -18.81 -12.92 2.68
C ALA A 24 -17.37 -13.42 2.45
N PRO A 25 -16.69 -13.98 3.47
CA PRO A 25 -15.39 -14.62 3.27
C PRO A 25 -15.43 -15.68 2.15
N GLY A 26 -14.44 -15.64 1.25
CA GLY A 26 -14.37 -16.54 0.09
C GLY A 26 -15.30 -16.20 -1.09
N ALA A 27 -15.98 -15.04 -1.07
CA ALA A 27 -16.82 -14.59 -2.19
C ALA A 27 -16.01 -14.20 -3.44
N ALA A 28 -14.74 -13.81 -3.30
CA ALA A 28 -13.84 -13.54 -4.41
C ALA A 28 -13.21 -14.84 -4.94
N ALA A 29 -12.99 -14.92 -6.25
CA ALA A 29 -12.38 -16.10 -6.88
C ALA A 29 -10.86 -16.15 -6.62
N SER A 30 -10.19 -14.99 -6.62
CA SER A 30 -8.79 -14.81 -6.27
C SER A 30 -8.62 -13.71 -5.20
N PRO A 31 -7.58 -13.78 -4.35
CA PRO A 31 -7.16 -12.64 -3.53
C PRO A 31 -6.90 -11.37 -4.35
N ALA A 32 -6.44 -11.50 -5.60
CA ALA A 32 -6.22 -10.35 -6.49
C ALA A 32 -7.51 -9.64 -6.93
N ASP A 33 -8.68 -10.26 -6.78
CA ASP A 33 -9.96 -9.65 -7.15
C ASP A 33 -10.47 -8.66 -6.08
N VAL A 34 -9.81 -8.59 -4.92
CA VAL A 34 -10.20 -7.67 -3.85
C VAL A 34 -9.80 -6.24 -4.20
N ALA A 35 -10.79 -5.35 -4.27
CA ALA A 35 -10.68 -3.95 -4.67
C ALA A 35 -9.75 -3.11 -3.78
N VAL A 36 -9.57 -3.47 -2.50
CA VAL A 36 -8.65 -2.72 -1.63
C VAL A 36 -7.20 -2.76 -2.14
N LEU A 37 -6.84 -3.74 -2.97
CA LEU A 37 -5.52 -3.82 -3.59
C LEU A 37 -5.23 -2.66 -4.55
N ASP A 38 -6.25 -1.92 -5.01
CA ASP A 38 -6.07 -0.68 -5.79
C ASP A 38 -5.30 0.39 -4.99
N LEU A 39 -5.36 0.34 -3.66
CA LEU A 39 -4.65 1.24 -2.75
C LEU A 39 -3.41 0.60 -2.11
N GLY A 40 -3.28 -0.72 -2.25
CA GLY A 40 -2.36 -1.55 -1.47
C GLY A 40 -2.87 -1.84 -0.05
N VAL A 41 -2.49 -3.01 0.46
CA VAL A 41 -2.82 -3.45 1.82
C VAL A 41 -1.56 -3.48 2.66
N GLN A 42 -1.49 -2.64 3.68
CA GLN A 42 -0.35 -2.64 4.59
C GLN A 42 -0.22 -4.00 5.30
N ASP A 43 0.99 -4.58 5.26
CA ASP A 43 1.30 -5.87 5.87
C ASP A 43 2.21 -5.70 7.09
N THR A 44 1.67 -5.07 8.13
CA THR A 44 2.39 -4.85 9.40
C THR A 44 1.89 -5.81 10.47
N GLY A 45 2.78 -6.65 10.99
CA GLY A 45 2.47 -7.67 12.00
C GLY A 45 2.19 -9.05 11.38
N PRO A 46 1.85 -10.06 12.21
CA PRO A 46 1.61 -11.42 11.72
C PRO A 46 0.40 -11.47 10.78
N ASP A 47 0.66 -11.72 9.49
CA ASP A 47 -0.35 -11.97 8.44
C ASP A 47 -1.37 -10.81 8.23
N GLY A 48 -0.98 -9.56 8.49
CA GLY A 48 -1.88 -8.40 8.46
C GLY A 48 -2.62 -8.24 7.12
N ALA A 49 -1.91 -8.42 6.00
CA ALA A 49 -2.52 -8.37 4.68
C ALA A 49 -3.47 -9.54 4.43
N ALA A 50 -3.12 -10.76 4.87
CA ALA A 50 -3.99 -11.93 4.70
C ALA A 50 -5.32 -11.75 5.42
N TRP A 51 -5.31 -11.23 6.65
CA TRP A 51 -6.53 -10.87 7.39
C TRP A 51 -7.35 -9.82 6.65
N ALA A 52 -6.69 -8.75 6.20
CA ALA A 52 -7.37 -7.65 5.51
C ALA A 52 -8.02 -8.08 4.18
N LEU A 53 -7.43 -9.04 3.47
CA LEU A 53 -8.01 -9.62 2.25
C LEU A 53 -9.16 -10.60 2.57
N ALA A 54 -8.99 -11.45 3.58
CA ALA A 54 -9.99 -12.44 3.97
C ALA A 54 -11.32 -11.79 4.42
N VAL A 55 -11.26 -10.72 5.22
CA VAL A 55 -12.47 -9.97 5.66
C VAL A 55 -13.17 -9.23 4.52
N ARG A 56 -12.56 -9.19 3.33
CA ARG A 56 -13.12 -8.59 2.10
C ARG A 56 -13.48 -9.64 1.04
N GLY A 57 -13.53 -10.91 1.44
CA GLY A 57 -14.00 -11.99 0.59
C GLY A 57 -12.92 -12.78 -0.13
N ALA A 58 -11.62 -12.49 0.04
CA ALA A 58 -10.57 -13.35 -0.51
C ALA A 58 -10.66 -14.79 0.03
N PRO A 59 -10.26 -15.81 -0.76
CA PRO A 59 -10.02 -17.13 -0.22
C PRO A 59 -8.86 -17.10 0.79
N ALA A 60 -8.89 -18.01 1.75
CA ALA A 60 -7.83 -18.09 2.76
C ALA A 60 -6.48 -18.41 2.13
N ALA A 61 -5.47 -17.58 2.41
CA ALA A 61 -4.08 -17.87 2.09
C ALA A 61 -3.41 -18.63 3.23
N ARG A 62 -2.39 -19.43 2.90
CA ARG A 62 -1.55 -20.05 3.93
C ARG A 62 -0.74 -18.94 4.64
N PRO A 63 -0.65 -18.96 5.98
CA PRO A 63 0.17 -18.01 6.74
C PRO A 63 1.61 -17.93 6.21
N GLY A 64 2.15 -16.71 6.15
CA GLY A 64 3.50 -16.46 5.62
C GLY A 64 3.68 -16.74 4.13
N THR A 65 2.60 -16.95 3.36
CA THR A 65 2.68 -17.11 1.91
C THR A 65 1.88 -16.02 1.20
N LEU A 66 2.40 -15.58 0.06
CA LEU A 66 1.72 -14.63 -0.81
C LEU A 66 1.39 -15.32 -2.15
N PRO A 67 0.15 -15.20 -2.65
CA PRO A 67 -0.21 -15.64 -3.99
C PRO A 67 0.71 -15.04 -5.07
N PRO A 68 0.99 -15.77 -6.17
CA PRO A 68 1.97 -15.35 -7.18
C PRO A 68 1.58 -14.08 -7.95
N ASP A 69 0.28 -13.81 -8.06
CA ASP A 69 -0.31 -12.61 -8.66
C ASP A 69 -0.26 -11.38 -7.74
N LEU A 70 0.17 -11.55 -6.49
CA LEU A 70 0.43 -10.47 -5.55
C LEU A 70 1.93 -10.26 -5.32
N ALA A 71 2.29 -9.08 -4.83
CA ALA A 71 3.64 -8.72 -4.47
C ALA A 71 3.69 -7.79 -3.26
N LEU A 72 4.72 -7.97 -2.44
CA LEU A 72 5.03 -7.08 -1.32
C LEU A 72 5.99 -5.97 -1.81
N ALA A 73 5.70 -4.73 -1.47
CA ALA A 73 6.56 -3.59 -1.77
C ALA A 73 6.56 -2.55 -0.62
N TRP A 74 7.71 -1.93 -0.36
CA TRP A 74 7.85 -0.83 0.58
C TRP A 74 7.50 0.47 -0.12
N THR A 75 6.42 1.10 0.34
CA THR A 75 5.78 2.19 -0.40
C THR A 75 5.34 3.32 0.54
N LEU A 76 4.03 3.42 0.83
CA LEU A 76 3.46 4.51 1.59
C LEU A 76 4.08 4.58 2.99
N ARG A 77 4.74 5.72 3.26
CA ARG A 77 5.46 5.98 4.53
C ARG A 77 6.54 4.93 4.84
N GLY A 78 7.13 4.31 3.82
CA GLY A 78 8.18 3.30 3.99
C GLY A 78 7.71 1.99 4.62
N ALA A 79 6.40 1.71 4.59
CA ALA A 79 5.86 0.49 5.16
C ALA A 79 5.59 -0.57 4.07
N PRO A 80 5.66 -1.87 4.42
CA PRO A 80 5.35 -2.96 3.50
C PRO A 80 3.86 -2.96 3.17
N HIS A 81 3.53 -3.01 1.88
CA HIS A 81 2.18 -3.13 1.36
C HIS A 81 2.11 -4.23 0.28
N VAL A 82 1.03 -4.99 0.31
CA VAL A 82 0.68 -5.96 -0.71
C VAL A 82 -0.11 -5.27 -1.83
N TYR A 83 0.32 -5.50 -3.06
CA TYR A 83 -0.30 -5.04 -4.29
C TYR A 83 -0.56 -6.20 -5.23
N ARG A 84 -1.36 -5.96 -6.28
CA ARG A 84 -1.32 -6.81 -7.47
C ARG A 84 0.04 -6.64 -8.14
N ARG A 85 0.65 -7.76 -8.52
CA ARG A 85 1.94 -7.77 -9.19
C ARG A 85 1.90 -7.02 -10.53
N ALA A 86 0.77 -7.09 -11.23
CA ALA A 86 0.56 -6.40 -12.50
C ALA A 86 0.61 -4.86 -12.36
N ASP A 87 0.22 -4.34 -11.19
CA ASP A 87 0.08 -2.90 -10.94
C ASP A 87 1.38 -2.26 -10.41
N LEU A 88 2.44 -3.05 -10.16
CA LEU A 88 3.66 -2.58 -9.50
C LEU A 88 4.38 -1.44 -10.25
N GLY A 89 4.30 -1.41 -11.59
CA GLY A 89 4.87 -0.33 -12.38
C GLY A 89 4.22 1.01 -12.04
N ASP A 90 2.88 1.04 -11.98
CA ASP A 90 2.10 2.23 -11.66
C ASP A 90 2.28 2.61 -10.19
N VAL A 91 2.34 1.64 -9.28
CA VAL A 91 2.62 1.86 -7.86
C VAL A 91 4.00 2.51 -7.67
N ALA A 92 5.04 2.06 -8.38
CA ALA A 92 6.37 2.63 -8.30
C ALA A 92 6.39 4.10 -8.74
N VAL A 93 5.64 4.45 -9.80
CA VAL A 93 5.50 5.84 -10.26
C VAL A 93 4.70 6.67 -9.27
N ALA A 94 3.55 6.19 -8.80
CA ALA A 94 2.66 6.92 -7.90
C ALA A 94 3.31 7.22 -6.53
N THR A 95 4.19 6.33 -6.08
CA THR A 95 4.83 6.43 -4.76
C THR A 95 6.21 7.09 -4.79
N ALA A 96 6.80 7.26 -5.98
CA ALA A 96 8.06 7.99 -6.13
C ALA A 96 7.93 9.46 -5.66
N PRO A 97 8.95 10.01 -4.98
CA PRO A 97 9.01 11.45 -4.72
C PRO A 97 9.18 12.23 -6.02
N LEU A 98 8.42 13.32 -6.18
CA LEU A 98 8.44 14.15 -7.39
C LEU A 98 9.67 15.07 -7.48
N SER A 99 10.31 15.35 -6.35
CA SER A 99 11.47 16.23 -6.25
C SER A 99 12.22 15.98 -4.95
N GLU A 100 13.42 16.58 -4.82
CA GLU A 100 14.19 16.58 -3.56
C GLU A 100 13.40 17.20 -2.40
N ALA A 101 12.65 18.28 -2.65
CA ALA A 101 11.83 18.93 -1.64
C ALA A 101 10.62 18.08 -1.21
N ASP A 102 10.06 17.28 -2.13
CA ASP A 102 9.01 16.30 -1.81
C ASP A 102 9.60 15.13 -1.02
N ALA A 103 10.73 14.57 -1.46
CA ALA A 103 11.44 13.50 -0.74
C ALA A 103 11.75 13.89 0.71
N ALA A 104 12.24 15.12 0.92
CA ALA A 104 12.53 15.68 2.24
C ALA A 104 11.32 15.74 3.19
N LYS A 105 10.07 15.80 2.67
CA LYS A 105 8.84 15.78 3.47
C LYS A 105 8.36 14.36 3.79
N ARG A 106 8.80 13.37 3.03
CA ARG A 106 8.37 11.96 3.14
C ARG A 106 9.24 11.15 4.11
N VAL A 107 10.46 11.59 4.38
CA VAL A 107 11.36 10.96 5.37
C VAL A 107 11.15 11.54 6.77
N PHE A 108 10.83 10.68 7.74
CA PHE A 108 10.59 11.12 9.12
C PHE A 108 11.91 11.44 9.82
N ASP A 109 12.10 12.71 10.19
CA ASP A 109 13.27 13.26 10.92
C ASP A 109 14.66 13.09 10.25
N ALA A 110 14.76 12.42 9.09
CA ALA A 110 16.03 12.18 8.42
C ALA A 110 16.51 13.34 7.52
N SER A 111 15.62 14.24 7.09
CA SER A 111 15.94 15.30 6.13
C SER A 111 17.02 16.29 6.64
N LYS A 112 16.94 16.69 7.91
CA LYS A 112 17.91 17.60 8.55
C LYS A 112 19.30 16.97 8.66
N PRO A 113 19.50 15.77 9.23
CA PRO A 113 20.83 15.16 9.31
C PRO A 113 21.41 14.81 7.94
N LEU A 114 20.61 14.37 6.97
CA LEU A 114 21.08 14.10 5.59
C LEU A 114 21.64 15.37 4.93
N ARG A 115 20.93 16.49 5.07
CA ARG A 115 21.41 17.79 4.56
C ARG A 115 22.70 18.22 5.24
N ALA A 116 22.82 18.05 6.55
CA ALA A 116 24.05 18.38 7.28
C ALA A 116 25.25 17.54 6.83
N ALA A 117 25.00 16.31 6.38
CA ALA A 117 26.00 15.40 5.81
C ALA A 117 26.26 15.64 4.30
N GLY A 118 25.57 16.59 3.65
CA GLY A 118 25.70 16.83 2.21
C GLY A 118 25.07 15.74 1.33
N VAL A 119 24.17 14.93 1.88
CA VAL A 119 23.48 13.83 1.16
C VAL A 119 22.11 14.29 0.70
N ALA A 120 21.83 14.15 -0.60
CA ALA A 120 20.49 14.34 -1.13
C ALA A 120 19.55 13.23 -0.63
N VAL A 121 18.34 13.58 -0.21
CA VAL A 121 17.33 12.65 0.29
C VAL A 121 16.93 11.65 -0.79
N LEU A 122 16.86 12.06 -2.06
CA LEU A 122 16.61 11.12 -3.15
C LEU A 122 17.70 10.04 -3.27
N ASP A 123 18.97 10.39 -3.04
CA ASP A 123 20.07 9.42 -3.10
C ASP A 123 20.09 8.50 -1.88
N ALA A 124 19.71 9.04 -0.71
CA ALA A 124 19.49 8.23 0.49
C ALA A 124 18.38 7.19 0.27
N LEU A 125 17.22 7.60 -0.26
CA LEU A 125 16.10 6.70 -0.57
C LEU A 125 16.47 5.64 -1.61
N ARG A 126 17.22 6.00 -2.67
CA ARG A 126 17.71 5.02 -3.65
C ARG A 126 18.66 3.99 -3.03
N THR A 127 19.52 4.45 -2.12
CA THR A 127 20.44 3.59 -1.40
C THR A 127 19.69 2.62 -0.50
N GLU A 128 18.71 3.13 0.24
CA GLU A 128 17.84 2.36 1.12
C GLU A 128 17.04 1.31 0.33
N ALA A 129 16.36 1.68 -0.74
CA ALA A 129 15.60 0.75 -1.59
C ALA A 129 16.48 -0.36 -2.20
N ARG A 130 17.74 -0.06 -2.54
CA ARG A 130 18.70 -1.08 -3.00
C ARG A 130 19.05 -2.06 -1.88
N LEU A 131 19.30 -1.55 -0.67
CA LEU A 131 19.63 -2.36 0.50
C LEU A 131 18.44 -3.22 0.92
N GLU A 132 17.22 -2.68 0.95
CA GLU A 132 16.01 -3.47 1.23
C GLU A 132 15.88 -4.63 0.26
N ARG A 133 16.05 -4.39 -1.06
CA ARG A 133 16.02 -5.44 -2.09
C ARG A 133 17.05 -6.56 -1.88
N GLU A 134 18.15 -6.31 -1.17
CA GLU A 134 19.15 -7.34 -0.85
C GLU A 134 18.79 -8.14 0.40
N LEU A 135 17.99 -7.58 1.29
CA LEU A 135 17.64 -8.17 2.58
C LEU A 135 16.35 -9.00 2.55
N VAL A 136 15.45 -8.70 1.59
CA VAL A 136 14.12 -9.33 1.45
C VAL A 136 13.97 -10.13 0.16
#